data_AF-A0A9D3XCT9-F1
#
_entry.id   AF-A0A9D3XCT9-F1
#
_cell.length_a   1.000
_cell.length_b   1.000
_cell.length_c   1.000
_cell.angle_alpha   90.00
_cell.angle_beta   90.00
_cell.angle_gamma   90.00
#
_symmetry.space_group_name_H-M   'P 1'
#
loop_
_entity.id
_entity.type
_entity.pdbx_description
1 polymer ?
#
loop_
_entity_poly.entity_id
_entity_poly.type
_entity_poly.pdbx_seq_one_letter_code
_entity_poly.pdbx_strand_id
1 'polypeptide(L)'
;HIFFGVIAAAFSGGVHPAFSVIYGKIIGAFQETDPEKRSKNTTLLSLMFLVLAVISLVTHIIQEIGWYDDPKNAIGVLLTRLATEASQIKGATGCRLGLFTKNASTLLSAIIIAFVYDWRLTLLILACVPFFISASAIRLSSVAGHASKDQNALEEAGRISTEVVEYIRTVASLSSEDAFYERYNASLNGPYRAFFSVVFGAINVGKSTSSAPDFGKAKVSAQRIFQLLDWKPLIDSYSEEGTKLSQFDGNIEFRDIHFVYPTRPEAQVLQGLSVKVNKGQTLALVGSSGCGKSTSIQLLERFYDPMAGQVVRSDL
;
A
#
# COMPACT_ATOMS: atom_id res chain seq x y z
N HIS A 1 -13.08 -17.18 -5.14
CA HIS A 1 -11.66 -17.39 -5.49
C HIS A 1 -10.71 -17.36 -4.28
N ILE A 2 -10.80 -16.40 -3.34
CA ILE A 2 -9.95 -16.36 -2.13
C ILE A 2 -10.04 -17.65 -1.32
N PHE A 3 -11.25 -18.21 -1.14
CA PHE A 3 -11.46 -19.47 -0.42
C PHE A 3 -10.65 -20.64 -1.01
N PHE A 4 -10.64 -20.80 -2.34
CA PHE A 4 -9.84 -21.85 -3.00
C PHE A 4 -8.33 -21.60 -2.86
N GLY A 5 -7.89 -20.33 -2.90
CA GLY A 5 -6.49 -19.96 -2.67
C GLY A 5 -6.03 -20.24 -1.23
N VAL A 6 -6.90 -20.00 -0.24
CA VAL A 6 -6.67 -20.31 1.19
C VAL A 6 -6.58 -21.83 1.39
N ILE A 7 -7.46 -22.61 0.77
CA ILE A 7 -7.40 -24.08 0.81
C ILE A 7 -6.10 -24.59 0.15
N ALA A 8 -5.76 -24.10 -1.04
CA ALA A 8 -4.52 -24.47 -1.72
C ALA A 8 -3.26 -24.08 -0.90
N ALA A 9 -3.30 -22.93 -0.22
CA ALA A 9 -2.25 -22.51 0.71
C ALA A 9 -2.14 -23.39 1.95
N ALA A 10 -3.27 -23.81 2.51
CA ALA A 10 -3.29 -24.74 3.63
C ALA A 10 -2.69 -26.10 3.24
N PHE A 11 -3.06 -26.65 2.07
CA PHE A 11 -2.48 -27.89 1.54
C PHE A 11 -0.98 -27.76 1.25
N SER A 12 -0.56 -26.67 0.60
CA SER A 12 0.87 -26.40 0.32
C SER A 12 1.71 -26.30 1.59
N GLY A 13 1.14 -25.79 2.69
CA GLY A 13 1.81 -25.71 3.98
C GLY A 13 2.12 -27.08 4.59
N GLY A 14 1.22 -28.05 4.44
CA GLY A 14 1.39 -29.41 4.95
C GLY A 14 2.43 -30.27 4.21
N VAL A 15 2.83 -29.86 3.00
CA VAL A 15 3.83 -30.59 2.20
C VAL A 15 5.21 -30.56 2.85
N HIS A 16 5.62 -29.44 3.46
CA HIS A 16 6.96 -29.30 4.05
C HIS A 16 7.19 -30.26 5.23
N PRO A 17 6.28 -30.35 6.22
CA PRO A 17 6.44 -31.32 7.30
C PRO A 17 6.33 -32.77 6.83
N ALA A 18 5.46 -33.06 5.85
CA ALA A 18 5.34 -34.40 5.26
C ALA A 18 6.65 -34.85 4.59
N PHE A 19 7.35 -33.93 3.91
CA PHE A 19 8.67 -34.15 3.34
C PHE A 19 9.70 -34.52 4.42
N SER A 20 9.73 -33.78 5.54
CA SER A 20 10.64 -34.08 6.67
C SER A 20 10.42 -35.48 7.24
N VAL A 21 9.17 -35.94 7.34
CA VAL A 21 8.82 -37.29 7.79
C VAL A 21 9.33 -38.36 6.82
N ILE A 22 9.10 -38.18 5.51
CA ILE A 22 9.55 -39.14 4.50
C ILE A 22 11.08 -39.20 4.44
N TYR A 23 11.74 -38.05 4.53
CA TYR A 23 13.19 -37.98 4.60
C TYR A 23 13.75 -38.71 5.82
N GLY A 24 13.14 -38.53 7.00
CA GLY A 24 13.49 -39.28 8.21
C GLY A 24 13.30 -40.80 8.04
N LYS A 25 12.22 -41.22 7.37
CA LYS A 25 11.98 -42.64 7.06
C LYS A 25 12.96 -43.21 6.03
N ILE A 26 13.43 -42.41 5.07
CA ILE A 26 14.46 -42.81 4.10
C ILE A 26 15.78 -43.07 4.83
N ILE A 27 16.19 -42.16 5.73
CA ILE A 27 17.39 -42.36 6.56
C ILE A 27 17.26 -43.63 7.41
N GLY A 28 16.09 -43.85 8.02
CA GLY A 28 15.82 -45.08 8.78
C GLY A 28 15.85 -46.34 7.91
N ALA A 29 15.36 -46.28 6.66
CA ALA A 29 15.38 -47.41 5.74
C ALA A 29 16.80 -47.82 5.32
N PHE A 30 17.76 -46.89 5.32
CA PHE A 30 19.18 -47.21 5.09
C PHE A 30 19.82 -47.97 6.25
N GLN A 31 19.23 -47.94 7.45
CA GLN A 31 19.67 -48.70 8.62
C GLN A 31 19.10 -50.13 8.66
N GLU A 32 18.19 -50.49 7.73
CA GLU A 32 17.62 -51.84 7.64
C GLU A 32 18.67 -52.83 7.10
N THR A 33 18.91 -53.93 7.83
CA THR A 33 19.95 -54.93 7.51
C THR A 33 19.59 -55.88 6.37
N ASP A 34 18.31 -55.98 5.98
CA ASP A 34 17.83 -56.88 4.92
C ASP A 34 17.85 -56.18 3.53
N PRO A 35 18.66 -56.66 2.56
CA PRO A 35 18.85 -56.00 1.27
C PRO A 35 17.62 -55.99 0.36
N GLU A 36 16.76 -57.02 0.39
CA GLU A 36 15.54 -57.05 -0.45
C GLU A 36 14.48 -56.08 0.08
N LYS A 37 14.28 -56.08 1.41
CA LYS A 37 13.33 -55.21 2.09
C LYS A 37 13.75 -53.73 1.99
N ARG A 38 15.06 -53.46 2.05
CA ARG A 38 15.62 -52.12 1.84
C ARG A 38 15.34 -51.59 0.43
N SER A 39 15.51 -52.41 -0.62
CA SER A 39 15.27 -51.99 -2.00
C SER A 39 13.80 -51.63 -2.25
N LYS A 40 12.87 -52.47 -1.78
CA LYS A 40 11.42 -52.21 -1.88
C LYS A 40 11.00 -50.96 -1.11
N ASN A 41 11.44 -50.79 0.13
CA ASN A 41 11.11 -49.62 0.95
C ASN A 41 11.70 -48.33 0.36
N THR A 42 12.94 -48.36 -0.15
CA THR A 42 13.57 -47.19 -0.78
C THR A 42 12.85 -46.79 -2.07
N THR A 43 12.40 -47.76 -2.86
CA THR A 43 11.63 -47.52 -4.11
C THR A 43 10.23 -46.95 -3.81
N LEU A 44 9.57 -47.43 -2.76
CA LEU A 44 8.26 -46.92 -2.35
C LEU A 44 8.37 -45.50 -1.78
N LEU A 45 9.39 -45.23 -0.97
CA LEU A 45 9.64 -43.90 -0.40
C LEU A 45 10.07 -42.88 -1.46
N SER A 46 10.85 -43.29 -2.47
CA SER A 46 11.20 -42.41 -3.61
C SER A 46 9.99 -42.11 -4.50
N LEU A 47 9.07 -43.06 -4.69
CA LEU A 47 7.80 -42.83 -5.38
C LEU A 47 6.91 -41.83 -4.62
N MET A 48 6.81 -41.96 -3.28
CA MET A 48 6.07 -41.02 -2.43
C MET A 48 6.65 -39.59 -2.50
N PHE A 49 7.96 -39.47 -2.62
CA PHE A 49 8.64 -38.19 -2.79
C PHE A 49 8.28 -37.53 -4.13
N LEU A 50 8.21 -38.32 -5.21
CA LEU A 50 7.80 -37.85 -6.53
C LEU A 50 6.33 -37.41 -6.56
N VAL A 51 5.44 -38.16 -5.89
CA VAL A 51 4.03 -37.80 -5.74
C VAL A 51 3.86 -36.48 -4.98
N LEU A 52 4.58 -36.28 -3.87
CA LEU A 52 4.55 -35.01 -3.13
C LEU A 52 5.09 -33.83 -3.95
N ALA A 53 6.13 -34.04 -4.76
CA ALA A 53 6.66 -33.02 -5.66
C ALA A 53 5.62 -32.58 -6.70
N VAL A 54 4.88 -33.53 -7.29
CA VAL A 54 3.79 -33.25 -8.25
C VAL A 54 2.64 -32.49 -7.57
N ILE A 55 2.21 -32.91 -6.38
CA ILE A 55 1.17 -32.21 -5.60
C ILE A 55 1.62 -30.79 -5.24
N SER A 56 2.89 -30.62 -4.85
CA SER A 56 3.47 -29.29 -4.55
C SER A 56 3.49 -28.40 -5.80
N LEU A 57 3.86 -28.94 -6.96
CA LEU A 57 3.88 -28.21 -8.22
C LEU A 57 2.47 -27.75 -8.62
N VAL A 58 1.50 -28.66 -8.59
CA VAL A 58 0.10 -28.36 -8.94
C VAL A 58 -0.50 -27.33 -7.98
N THR A 59 -0.26 -27.45 -6.67
CA THR A 59 -0.74 -26.46 -5.70
C THR A 59 -0.10 -25.09 -5.88
N HIS A 60 1.18 -25.01 -6.27
CA HIS A 60 1.85 -23.74 -6.54
C HIS A 60 1.30 -23.05 -7.80
N ILE A 61 1.03 -23.80 -8.86
CA ILE A 61 0.44 -23.29 -10.09
C ILE A 61 -0.99 -22.76 -9.84
N ILE A 62 -1.78 -23.46 -9.01
CA ILE A 62 -3.14 -23.03 -8.63
C ILE A 62 -3.10 -21.77 -7.76
N GLN A 63 -2.04 -21.55 -6.98
CA GLN A 63 -1.89 -20.34 -6.16
C GLN A 63 -1.61 -19.08 -6.98
N GLU A 64 -1.00 -19.19 -8.17
CA GLU A 64 -0.62 -18.03 -8.98
C GLU A 64 -1.73 -17.52 -9.91
N ILE A 65 -2.80 -18.29 -10.15
CA ILE A 65 -3.82 -17.95 -11.16
C ILE A 65 -5.18 -17.70 -10.50
N GLY A 66 -5.58 -16.43 -10.45
CA GLY A 66 -6.94 -16.09 -10.05
C GLY A 66 -7.39 -14.63 -10.22
N TRP A 67 -6.56 -13.74 -10.77
CA TRP A 67 -7.01 -12.36 -11.00
C TRP A 67 -6.18 -11.51 -11.98
N TYR A 68 -4.95 -11.89 -12.36
CA TYR A 68 -4.01 -10.93 -12.98
C TYR A 68 -4.26 -10.52 -14.45
N ASP A 69 -5.37 -10.95 -15.08
CA ASP A 69 -5.58 -10.78 -16.52
C ASP A 69 -6.76 -9.86 -16.92
N ASP A 70 -7.18 -8.86 -16.12
CA ASP A 70 -8.19 -7.90 -16.58
C ASP A 70 -7.60 -6.54 -16.99
N PRO A 71 -7.37 -6.29 -18.29
CA PRO A 71 -6.77 -5.05 -18.81
C PRO A 71 -7.73 -3.84 -18.88
N LYS A 72 -8.91 -3.89 -18.25
CA LYS A 72 -9.97 -2.88 -18.48
C LYS A 72 -9.87 -1.55 -17.74
N ASN A 73 -8.84 -1.32 -16.92
CA ASN A 73 -8.72 -0.07 -16.17
C ASN A 73 -7.44 0.66 -16.53
N ALA A 74 -7.46 1.39 -17.65
CA ALA A 74 -6.49 2.44 -17.92
C ALA A 74 -7.24 3.67 -18.41
N ILE A 75 -6.99 4.83 -17.80
CA ILE A 75 -6.94 6.20 -18.39
C ILE A 75 -6.70 7.22 -17.23
N GLY A 76 -5.52 7.85 -17.20
CA GLY A 76 -5.25 9.16 -16.59
C GLY A 76 -5.00 9.24 -15.06
N VAL A 77 -3.81 9.70 -14.65
CA VAL A 77 -3.25 10.17 -13.34
C VAL A 77 -4.02 9.89 -12.02
N LEU A 78 -5.34 10.12 -11.93
CA LEU A 78 -6.17 9.63 -10.81
C LEU A 78 -6.20 8.10 -10.75
N LEU A 79 -6.21 7.48 -11.93
CA LEU A 79 -6.21 6.04 -12.10
C LEU A 79 -4.86 5.42 -11.73
N THR A 80 -3.75 6.15 -11.86
CA THR A 80 -2.44 5.65 -11.39
C THR A 80 -2.38 5.61 -9.87
N ARG A 81 -2.98 6.59 -9.16
CA ARG A 81 -3.10 6.57 -7.69
C ARG A 81 -4.06 5.49 -7.21
N LEU A 82 -5.26 5.41 -7.80
CA LEU A 82 -6.23 4.35 -7.46
C LEU A 82 -5.74 2.96 -7.83
N ALA A 83 -5.08 2.78 -8.98
CA ALA A 83 -4.50 1.49 -9.38
C ALA A 83 -3.31 1.10 -8.50
N THR A 84 -2.45 2.06 -8.11
CA THR A 84 -1.33 1.75 -7.21
C THR A 84 -1.83 1.43 -5.81
N GLU A 85 -2.76 2.23 -5.26
CA GLU A 85 -3.32 2.01 -3.93
C GLU A 85 -4.20 0.74 -3.89
N ALA A 86 -5.03 0.49 -4.91
CA ALA A 86 -5.78 -0.76 -5.03
C ALA A 86 -4.88 -1.98 -5.27
N SER A 87 -3.79 -1.84 -6.04
CA SER A 87 -2.80 -2.90 -6.24
C SER A 87 -2.03 -3.21 -4.96
N GLN A 88 -1.69 -2.20 -4.15
CA GLN A 88 -1.06 -2.41 -2.85
C GLN A 88 -2.01 -3.09 -1.86
N ILE A 89 -3.28 -2.69 -1.81
CA ILE A 89 -4.32 -3.33 -0.99
C ILE A 89 -4.57 -4.77 -1.48
N LYS A 90 -4.61 -5.00 -2.79
CA LYS A 90 -4.77 -6.32 -3.39
C LYS A 90 -3.55 -7.21 -3.13
N GLY A 91 -2.34 -6.69 -3.24
CA GLY A 91 -1.09 -7.40 -2.94
C GLY A 91 -1.01 -7.81 -1.48
N ALA A 92 -1.49 -6.95 -0.57
CA ALA A 92 -1.61 -7.25 0.85
C ALA A 92 -2.73 -8.26 1.15
N THR A 93 -3.85 -8.22 0.43
CA THR A 93 -5.02 -9.07 0.73
C THR A 93 -4.96 -10.44 0.06
N GLY A 94 -4.44 -10.54 -1.16
CA GLY A 94 -4.43 -11.79 -1.94
C GLY A 94 -3.18 -12.64 -1.68
N CYS A 95 -2.01 -12.14 -2.07
CA CYS A 95 -0.76 -12.91 -2.00
C CYS A 95 -0.30 -13.13 -0.55
N ARG A 96 -0.37 -12.09 0.29
CA ARG A 96 0.12 -12.20 1.68
C ARG A 96 -0.80 -12.96 2.61
N LEU A 97 -2.12 -12.89 2.42
CA LEU A 97 -3.05 -13.73 3.18
C LEU A 97 -2.82 -15.22 2.87
N GLY A 98 -2.55 -15.55 1.61
CA GLY A 98 -2.14 -16.90 1.19
C GLY A 98 -0.83 -17.32 1.85
N LEU A 99 0.18 -16.45 1.88
CA LEU A 99 1.46 -16.73 2.57
C LEU A 99 1.28 -16.90 4.08
N PHE A 100 0.45 -16.08 4.73
CA PHE A 100 0.15 -16.19 6.15
C PHE A 100 -0.57 -17.50 6.48
N THR A 101 -1.60 -17.84 5.70
CA THR A 101 -2.33 -19.11 5.82
C THR A 101 -1.40 -20.31 5.61
N LYS A 102 -0.54 -20.25 4.59
CA LYS A 102 0.47 -21.27 4.32
C LYS A 102 1.41 -21.44 5.51
N ASN A 103 1.99 -20.35 6.01
CA ASN A 103 2.91 -20.39 7.15
C ASN A 103 2.24 -20.92 8.42
N ALA A 104 1.00 -20.52 8.70
CA ALA A 104 0.22 -21.04 9.83
C ALA A 104 -0.06 -22.55 9.68
N SER A 105 -0.47 -23.00 8.50
CA SER A 105 -0.71 -24.42 8.21
C SER A 105 0.57 -25.26 8.33
N THR A 106 1.70 -24.77 7.82
CA THR A 106 3.01 -25.42 7.96
C THR A 106 3.40 -25.57 9.43
N LEU A 107 3.23 -24.51 10.23
CA LEU A 107 3.59 -24.53 11.64
C LEU A 107 2.70 -25.50 12.42
N LEU A 108 1.39 -25.48 12.18
CA LEU A 108 0.44 -26.39 12.82
C LEU A 108 0.72 -27.85 12.48
N SER A 109 0.89 -28.17 11.19
CA SER A 109 1.19 -29.54 10.76
C SER A 109 2.55 -30.04 11.26
N ALA A 110 3.57 -29.17 11.30
CA ALA A 110 4.88 -29.50 11.89
C ALA A 110 4.78 -29.82 13.39
N ILE A 111 4.06 -29.00 14.16
CA ILE A 111 3.86 -29.21 15.59
C ILE A 111 3.10 -30.52 15.85
N ILE A 112 2.01 -30.77 15.12
CA ILE A 112 1.21 -31.99 15.25
C ILE A 112 2.07 -33.23 14.99
N ILE A 113 2.86 -33.24 13.90
CA ILE A 113 3.75 -34.36 13.57
C ILE A 113 4.82 -34.55 14.65
N ALA A 114 5.42 -33.47 15.15
CA ALA A 114 6.45 -33.54 16.20
C ALA A 114 5.89 -34.16 17.49
N PHE A 115 4.69 -33.76 17.91
CA PHE A 115 4.01 -34.34 19.07
C PHE A 115 3.64 -35.81 18.90
N VAL A 116 3.32 -36.26 17.67
CA VAL A 116 3.02 -37.67 17.36
C VAL A 116 4.26 -38.55 17.47
N TYR A 117 5.44 -38.05 17.09
CA TYR A 117 6.69 -38.80 17.16
C TYR A 117 7.29 -38.85 18.56
N ASP A 118 7.45 -37.68 19.20
CA ASP A 118 8.03 -37.63 20.54
C ASP A 118 7.60 -36.36 21.30
N TRP A 119 6.66 -36.51 22.23
CA TRP A 119 6.05 -35.36 22.93
C TRP A 119 7.02 -34.68 23.91
N ARG A 120 7.98 -35.42 24.50
CA ARG A 120 8.94 -34.88 25.48
C ARG A 120 9.99 -33.99 24.82
N LEU A 121 10.53 -34.45 23.69
CA LEU A 121 11.50 -33.70 22.90
C LEU A 121 10.86 -32.45 22.28
N THR A 122 9.61 -32.57 21.83
CA THR A 122 8.84 -31.45 21.24
C THR A 122 8.58 -30.34 22.25
N LEU A 123 8.22 -30.66 23.50
CA LEU A 123 8.01 -29.64 24.56
C LEU A 123 9.29 -28.86 24.87
N LEU A 124 10.45 -29.52 24.84
CA LEU A 124 11.75 -28.87 25.05
C LEU A 124 12.08 -27.90 23.91
N ILE A 125 11.87 -28.30 22.65
CA ILE A 125 12.06 -27.41 21.50
C ILE A 125 11.07 -26.23 21.56
N LEU A 126 9.81 -26.49 21.91
CA LEU A 126 8.76 -25.47 22.00
C LEU A 126 9.06 -24.43 23.09
N ALA A 127 9.70 -24.82 24.19
CA ALA A 127 10.14 -23.90 25.23
C ALA A 127 11.24 -22.92 24.74
N CYS A 128 12.03 -23.31 23.73
CA CYS A 128 13.03 -22.44 23.12
C CYS A 128 12.44 -21.46 22.08
N VAL A 129 11.31 -21.78 21.46
CA VAL A 129 10.63 -20.95 20.45
C VAL A 129 10.36 -19.50 20.91
N PRO A 130 9.79 -19.22 22.11
CA PRO A 130 9.53 -17.85 22.54
C PRO A 130 10.82 -17.02 22.69
N PHE A 131 11.93 -17.65 23.10
CA PHE A 131 13.23 -16.97 23.17
C PHE A 131 13.76 -16.58 21.78
N PHE A 132 13.59 -17.46 20.78
CA PHE A 132 13.93 -17.15 19.39
C PHE A 132 13.05 -16.02 18.82
N ILE A 133 11.75 -16.03 19.12
CA ILE A 133 10.82 -14.98 18.69
C ILE A 133 11.16 -13.65 19.35
N SER A 134 11.40 -13.62 20.67
CA SER A 134 11.75 -12.40 21.39
C SER A 134 13.08 -11.80 20.90
N ALA A 135 14.10 -12.63 20.71
CA ALA A 135 15.38 -12.20 20.15
C ALA A 135 15.24 -11.65 18.72
N SER A 136 14.35 -12.22 17.90
CA SER A 136 14.05 -11.69 16.56
C SER A 136 13.25 -10.38 16.60
N ALA A 137 12.27 -10.26 17.50
CA ALA A 137 11.44 -9.05 17.64
C ALA A 137 12.26 -7.84 18.11
N ILE A 138 13.18 -8.05 19.06
CA ILE A 138 14.10 -7.00 19.53
C ILE A 138 15.00 -6.54 18.38
N ARG A 139 15.53 -7.48 17.59
CA ARG A 139 16.35 -7.15 16.40
C ARG A 139 15.58 -6.35 15.36
N LEU A 140 14.33 -6.74 15.05
CA LEU A 140 13.48 -6.02 14.09
C LEU A 140 13.18 -4.59 14.57
N SER A 141 12.88 -4.44 15.85
CA SER A 141 12.59 -3.14 16.47
C SER A 141 13.82 -2.24 16.50
N SER A 142 15.01 -2.82 16.71
CA SER A 142 16.28 -2.10 16.64
C SER A 142 16.57 -1.59 15.22
N VAL A 143 16.36 -2.40 14.18
CA VAL A 143 16.58 -1.98 12.79
C VAL A 143 15.64 -0.84 12.38
N ALA A 144 14.35 -0.94 12.74
CA ALA A 144 13.38 0.12 12.46
C ALA A 144 13.74 1.45 13.14
N GLY A 145 14.28 1.42 14.37
CA GLY A 145 14.72 2.62 15.09
C GLY A 145 16.01 3.25 14.54
N HIS A 146 16.87 2.49 13.85
CA HIS A 146 18.06 3.03 13.18
C HIS A 146 17.72 3.67 11.83
N ALA A 147 16.73 3.12 11.11
CA ALA A 147 16.32 3.64 9.82
C ALA A 147 15.89 5.13 9.86
N SER A 148 15.20 5.57 10.91
CA SER A 148 14.82 6.98 11.06
C SER A 148 16.00 7.90 11.38
N LYS A 149 16.99 7.40 12.15
CA LYS A 149 18.20 8.17 12.47
C LYS A 149 19.10 8.32 11.24
N ASP A 150 19.19 7.28 10.42
CA ASP A 150 19.91 7.32 9.15
C ASP A 150 19.27 8.30 8.17
N GLN A 151 17.92 8.34 8.12
CA GLN A 151 17.21 9.30 7.28
C GLN A 151 17.51 10.75 7.66
N ASN A 152 17.49 11.09 8.96
CA ASN A 152 17.79 12.45 9.41
C ASN A 152 19.24 12.86 9.14
N ALA A 153 20.19 11.94 9.30
CA ALA A 153 21.60 12.22 9.02
C ALA A 153 21.89 12.34 7.52
N LEU A 154 21.19 11.57 6.68
CA LEU A 154 21.23 11.72 5.22
C LEU A 154 20.58 13.03 4.76
N GLU A 155 19.52 13.48 5.42
CA GLU A 155 18.88 14.77 5.13
C GLU A 155 19.83 15.94 5.41
N GLU A 156 20.57 15.91 6.53
CA GLU A 156 21.58 16.93 6.84
C GLU A 156 22.75 16.91 5.85
N ALA A 157 23.26 15.72 5.50
CA ALA A 157 24.30 15.58 4.47
C ALA A 157 23.81 16.07 3.09
N GLY A 158 22.56 15.79 2.75
CA GLY A 158 21.88 16.28 1.54
C GLY A 158 21.75 17.80 1.55
N ARG A 159 21.31 18.40 2.67
CA ARG A 159 21.19 19.85 2.84
C ARG A 159 22.53 20.56 2.65
N ILE A 160 23.60 20.04 3.26
CA ILE A 160 24.97 20.55 3.08
C ILE A 160 25.39 20.48 1.61
N SER A 161 25.10 19.37 0.92
CA SER A 161 25.41 19.21 -0.50
C SER A 161 24.65 20.21 -1.38
N THR A 162 23.36 20.41 -1.11
CA THR A 162 22.55 21.39 -1.84
C THR A 162 23.07 22.81 -1.63
N GLU A 163 23.41 23.19 -0.40
CA GLU A 163 23.99 24.50 -0.08
C GLU A 163 25.31 24.76 -0.84
N VAL A 164 26.19 23.77 -0.89
CA VAL A 164 27.46 23.87 -1.63
C VAL A 164 27.21 24.00 -3.13
N VAL A 165 26.25 23.26 -3.70
CA VAL A 165 25.94 23.33 -5.14
C VAL A 165 25.30 24.66 -5.52
N GLU A 166 24.36 25.16 -4.70
CA GLU A 166 23.69 26.45 -4.93
C GLU A 166 24.67 27.63 -4.83
N TYR A 167 25.63 27.57 -3.90
CA TYR A 167 26.59 28.65 -3.65
C TYR A 167 28.03 28.30 -4.04
N ILE A 168 28.22 27.44 -5.06
CA ILE A 168 29.53 26.88 -5.41
C ILE A 168 30.60 27.95 -5.69
N ARG A 169 30.22 29.06 -6.33
CA ARG A 169 31.14 30.17 -6.62
C ARG A 169 31.57 30.90 -5.34
N THR A 170 30.67 31.04 -4.36
CA THR A 170 30.96 31.67 -3.07
C THR A 170 31.88 30.79 -2.24
N VAL A 171 31.58 29.49 -2.15
CA VAL A 171 32.43 28.51 -1.44
C VAL A 171 33.84 28.49 -2.01
N ALA A 172 33.97 28.47 -3.35
CA ALA A 172 35.26 28.52 -4.03
C ALA A 172 36.00 29.85 -3.82
N SER A 173 35.27 30.97 -3.84
CA SER A 173 35.87 32.30 -3.61
C SER A 173 36.37 32.51 -2.18
N LEU A 174 35.75 31.82 -1.20
CA LEU A 174 36.14 31.85 0.21
C LEU A 174 37.11 30.74 0.58
N SER A 175 37.53 29.91 -0.39
CA SER A 175 38.39 28.73 -0.20
C SER A 175 37.95 27.87 1.00
N SER A 176 36.63 27.71 1.16
CA SER A 176 36.01 27.05 2.31
C SER A 176 35.57 25.62 2.01
N GLU A 177 36.06 25.02 0.92
CA GLU A 177 35.70 23.67 0.50
C GLU A 177 35.98 22.62 1.59
N ASP A 178 37.13 22.72 2.25
CA ASP A 178 37.55 21.77 3.30
C ASP A 178 36.60 21.80 4.50
N ALA A 179 36.09 22.99 4.86
CA ALA A 179 35.16 23.15 5.98
C ALA A 179 33.80 22.48 5.70
N PHE A 180 33.30 22.59 4.46
CA PHE A 180 32.07 21.90 4.04
C PHE A 180 32.29 20.39 3.88
N TYR A 181 33.46 19.97 3.42
CA TYR A 181 33.84 18.56 3.30
C TYR A 181 33.86 17.84 4.66
N GLU A 182 34.50 18.46 5.67
CA GLU A 182 34.52 17.93 7.04
C GLU A 182 33.11 17.86 7.65
N ARG A 183 32.28 18.88 7.42
CA ARG A 183 30.90 18.91 7.89
C ARG A 183 30.04 17.81 7.24
N TYR A 184 30.26 17.55 5.95
CA TYR A 184 29.61 16.47 5.21
C TYR A 184 30.03 15.09 5.74
N ASN A 185 31.33 14.86 5.91
CA ASN A 185 31.85 13.61 6.48
C ASN A 185 31.37 13.37 7.92
N ALA A 186 31.35 14.40 8.76
CA ALA A 186 30.82 14.32 10.12
C ALA A 186 29.35 13.89 10.13
N SER A 187 28.55 14.38 9.18
CA SER A 187 27.13 14.02 9.02
C SER A 187 26.94 12.57 8.55
N LEU A 188 27.87 12.05 7.73
CA LEU A 188 27.82 10.67 7.22
C LEU A 188 28.35 9.61 8.19
N ASN A 189 29.16 9.98 9.18
CA ASN A 189 29.71 9.04 10.17
C ASN A 189 28.64 8.27 10.97
N GLY A 190 27.47 8.87 11.19
CA GLY A 190 26.31 8.20 11.79
C GLY A 190 25.77 7.08 10.89
N PRO A 191 25.30 7.40 9.67
CA PRO A 191 24.83 6.44 8.68
C PRO A 191 25.82 5.31 8.37
N TYR A 192 27.12 5.60 8.29
CA TYR A 192 28.13 4.55 8.06
C TYR A 192 28.17 3.51 9.18
N ARG A 193 28.13 3.94 10.45
CA ARG A 193 28.12 3.03 11.60
C ARG A 193 26.83 2.22 11.69
N ALA A 194 25.70 2.87 11.39
CA ALA A 194 24.41 2.20 11.34
C ALA A 194 24.36 1.16 10.21
N PHE A 195 24.83 1.50 9.01
CA PHE A 195 24.93 0.59 7.88
C PHE A 195 25.73 -0.67 8.22
N PHE A 196 26.92 -0.52 8.80
CA PHE A 196 27.71 -1.68 9.24
C PHE A 196 26.99 -2.51 10.31
N SER A 197 26.32 -1.89 11.28
CA SER A 197 25.54 -2.62 12.30
C SER A 197 24.35 -3.39 11.72
N VAL A 198 23.70 -2.85 10.69
CA VAL A 198 22.58 -3.48 9.99
C VAL A 198 23.08 -4.63 9.13
N VAL A 199 24.18 -4.45 8.38
CA VAL A 199 24.77 -5.48 7.52
C VAL A 199 25.27 -6.68 8.34
N PHE A 200 25.97 -6.44 9.45
CA PHE A 200 26.40 -7.53 10.36
C PHE A 200 25.22 -8.16 11.12
N GLY A 201 24.16 -7.39 11.41
CA GLY A 201 22.92 -7.91 12.01
C GLY A 201 22.03 -8.72 11.05
N ALA A 202 22.17 -8.53 9.73
CA ALA A 202 21.28 -9.06 8.71
C ALA A 202 21.57 -10.50 8.24
N ILE A 203 22.61 -11.16 8.75
CA ILE A 203 23.04 -12.48 8.20
C ILE A 203 22.04 -13.63 8.45
N ASN A 204 20.98 -13.47 9.26
CA ASN A 204 19.95 -14.54 9.40
C ASN A 204 18.53 -13.99 9.61
N VAL A 205 18.00 -13.24 8.64
CA VAL A 205 16.57 -12.86 8.64
C VAL A 205 15.92 -13.31 7.34
N GLY A 206 15.41 -14.55 7.38
CA GLY A 206 14.72 -15.21 6.28
C GLY A 206 13.41 -14.51 5.86
N LYS A 207 12.94 -14.94 4.69
CA LYS A 207 11.85 -14.45 3.82
C LYS A 207 10.48 -14.07 4.44
N SER A 208 10.32 -14.03 5.76
CA SER A 208 9.06 -13.66 6.43
C SER A 208 9.01 -12.19 6.89
N THR A 209 10.15 -11.55 7.15
CA THR A 209 10.20 -10.18 7.69
C THR A 209 10.05 -9.09 6.61
N SER A 210 10.19 -9.45 5.33
CA SER A 210 10.02 -8.51 4.21
C SER A 210 8.57 -8.04 3.99
N SER A 211 7.59 -8.57 4.74
CA SER A 211 6.17 -8.23 4.58
C SER A 211 5.69 -7.08 5.47
N ALA A 212 6.44 -6.69 6.51
CA ALA A 212 6.05 -5.66 7.47
C ALA A 212 5.87 -4.24 6.86
N PRO A 213 6.82 -3.70 6.06
CA PRO A 213 6.69 -2.34 5.54
C PRO A 213 5.50 -2.20 4.57
N ASP A 214 5.19 -3.27 3.84
CA ASP A 214 4.14 -3.22 2.86
C ASP A 214 2.72 -3.35 3.45
N PHE A 215 2.57 -3.97 4.61
CA PHE A 215 1.28 -3.98 5.33
C PHE A 215 0.97 -2.59 5.89
N GLY A 216 2.00 -1.90 6.41
CA GLY A 216 1.89 -0.50 6.82
C GLY A 216 1.45 0.41 5.66
N LYS A 217 2.08 0.28 4.50
CA LYS A 217 1.69 1.03 3.28
C LYS A 217 0.26 0.73 2.85
N ALA A 218 -0.13 -0.55 2.80
CA ALA A 218 -1.49 -0.95 2.42
C ALA A 218 -2.56 -0.40 3.36
N LYS A 219 -2.31 -0.35 4.68
CA LYS A 219 -3.24 0.23 5.66
C LYS A 219 -3.43 1.74 5.42
N VAL A 220 -2.35 2.47 5.17
CA VAL A 220 -2.40 3.92 4.88
C VAL A 220 -3.17 4.19 3.58
N SER A 221 -2.93 3.40 2.54
CA SER A 221 -3.68 3.50 1.28
C SER A 221 -5.16 3.16 1.46
N ALA A 222 -5.49 2.11 2.22
CA ALA A 222 -6.88 1.76 2.51
C ALA A 222 -7.59 2.90 3.24
N GLN A 223 -6.95 3.52 4.23
CA GLN A 223 -7.52 4.66 4.95
C GLN A 223 -7.88 5.82 4.01
N ARG A 224 -7.02 6.13 3.03
CA ARG A 224 -7.29 7.20 2.05
C ARG A 224 -8.47 6.87 1.14
N ILE A 225 -8.57 5.62 0.69
CA ILE A 225 -9.71 5.17 -0.12
C ILE A 225 -11.01 5.26 0.69
N PHE A 226 -11.02 4.78 1.94
CA PHE A 226 -12.20 4.89 2.80
C PHE A 226 -12.57 6.35 3.08
N GLN A 227 -11.59 7.22 3.34
CA GLN A 227 -11.84 8.65 3.50
C GLN A 227 -12.47 9.28 2.25
N LEU A 228 -12.09 8.82 1.05
CA LEU A 228 -12.66 9.30 -0.21
C LEU A 228 -14.05 8.72 -0.48
N LEU A 229 -14.31 7.47 -0.10
CA LEU A 229 -15.62 6.82 -0.23
C LEU A 229 -16.65 7.40 0.74
N ASP A 230 -16.24 7.72 1.97
CA ASP A 230 -17.11 8.28 3.01
C ASP A 230 -17.30 9.80 2.85
N TRP A 231 -16.58 10.43 1.92
CA TRP A 231 -16.68 11.86 1.68
C TRP A 231 -18.03 12.21 1.03
N LYS A 232 -18.82 13.05 1.72
CA LYS A 232 -20.08 13.59 1.20
C LYS A 232 -19.84 14.98 0.60
N PRO A 233 -20.05 15.19 -0.71
CA PRO A 233 -19.93 16.52 -1.31
C PRO A 233 -21.05 17.44 -0.82
N LEU A 234 -20.78 18.75 -0.79
CA LEU A 234 -21.78 19.78 -0.45
C LEU A 234 -22.92 19.83 -1.46
N ILE A 235 -22.58 19.66 -2.75
CA ILE A 235 -23.53 19.57 -3.86
C ILE A 235 -23.50 18.13 -4.34
N ASP A 236 -24.51 17.35 -3.95
CA ASP A 236 -24.63 15.95 -4.32
C ASP A 236 -25.40 15.78 -5.64
N SER A 237 -24.66 15.49 -6.71
CA SER A 237 -25.24 15.22 -8.04
C SER A 237 -26.00 13.89 -8.12
N TYR A 238 -25.80 12.99 -7.16
CA TYR A 238 -26.49 11.69 -7.10
C TYR A 238 -27.74 11.71 -6.21
N SER A 239 -28.00 12.82 -5.49
CA SER A 239 -29.20 12.97 -4.68
C SER A 239 -30.45 12.99 -5.56
N GLU A 240 -31.45 12.18 -5.21
CA GLU A 240 -32.76 12.21 -5.85
C GLU A 240 -33.71 13.25 -5.24
N GLU A 241 -33.28 13.90 -4.15
CA GLU A 241 -34.05 14.86 -3.39
C GLU A 241 -34.12 16.23 -4.10
N GLY A 242 -35.18 16.98 -3.80
CA GLY A 242 -35.41 18.33 -4.33
C GLY A 242 -36.52 18.40 -5.38
N THR A 243 -36.92 19.64 -5.68
CA THR A 243 -38.04 19.92 -6.56
C THR A 243 -37.66 19.71 -8.03
N LYS A 244 -38.06 18.58 -8.62
CA LYS A 244 -37.97 18.30 -10.06
C LYS A 244 -39.12 19.01 -10.78
N LEU A 245 -38.78 19.96 -11.66
CA LEU A 245 -39.78 20.71 -12.42
C LEU A 245 -40.32 19.88 -13.59
N SER A 246 -41.64 19.86 -13.78
CA SER A 246 -42.29 19.32 -14.98
C SER A 246 -42.27 20.31 -16.15
N GLN A 247 -42.27 21.61 -15.85
CA GLN A 247 -42.16 22.71 -16.82
C GLN A 247 -41.25 23.82 -16.25
N PHE A 248 -40.45 24.43 -17.13
CA PHE A 248 -39.56 25.55 -16.82
C PHE A 248 -39.79 26.66 -17.84
N ASP A 249 -40.17 27.86 -17.39
CA ASP A 249 -40.50 28.97 -18.29
C ASP A 249 -39.25 29.67 -18.86
N GLY A 250 -38.09 29.48 -18.23
CA GLY A 250 -36.81 30.01 -18.71
C GLY A 250 -36.40 31.36 -18.12
N ASN A 251 -37.12 31.88 -17.13
CA ASN A 251 -36.76 33.15 -16.48
C ASN A 251 -35.76 32.91 -15.34
N ILE A 252 -34.63 33.61 -15.38
CA ILE A 252 -33.52 33.45 -14.43
C ILE A 252 -33.17 34.82 -13.83
N GLU A 253 -32.92 34.84 -12.52
CA GLU A 253 -32.55 36.05 -11.79
C GLU A 253 -31.40 35.78 -10.82
N PHE A 254 -30.35 36.59 -10.93
CA PHE A 254 -29.26 36.68 -9.97
C PHE A 254 -29.60 37.83 -9.02
N ARG A 255 -29.65 37.56 -7.71
CA ARG A 255 -29.92 38.57 -6.67
C ARG A 255 -28.70 38.73 -5.76
N ASP A 256 -28.03 39.87 -5.87
CA ASP A 256 -26.91 40.30 -5.02
C ASP A 256 -25.81 39.26 -4.81
N ILE A 257 -25.37 38.63 -5.90
CA ILE A 257 -24.45 37.49 -5.83
C ILE A 257 -23.04 37.94 -5.45
N HIS A 258 -22.56 37.39 -4.33
CA HIS A 258 -21.19 37.49 -3.88
C HIS A 258 -20.52 36.10 -3.94
N PHE A 259 -19.36 36.02 -4.59
CA PHE A 259 -18.69 34.74 -4.80
C PHE A 259 -17.17 34.85 -4.81
N VAL A 260 -16.55 33.85 -4.18
CA VAL A 260 -15.10 33.64 -4.08
C VAL A 260 -14.83 32.16 -4.38
N TYR A 261 -13.80 31.87 -5.17
CA TYR A 261 -13.41 30.47 -5.38
C TYR A 261 -12.74 29.91 -4.11
N PRO A 262 -13.14 28.72 -3.61
CA PRO A 262 -12.53 28.12 -2.43
C PRO A 262 -11.01 27.91 -2.52
N THR A 263 -10.49 27.72 -3.74
CA THR A 263 -9.04 27.57 -4.00
C THR A 263 -8.27 28.88 -3.91
N ARG A 264 -8.94 30.03 -3.95
CA ARG A 264 -8.36 31.38 -3.91
C ARG A 264 -9.23 32.32 -3.08
N PRO A 265 -9.24 32.14 -1.73
CA PRO A 265 -10.12 32.90 -0.84
C PRO A 265 -9.84 34.42 -0.83
N GLU A 266 -8.62 34.83 -1.19
CA GLU A 266 -8.19 36.23 -1.18
C GLU A 266 -8.79 37.07 -2.33
N ALA A 267 -9.32 36.43 -3.38
CA ALA A 267 -9.74 37.10 -4.60
C ALA A 267 -11.26 37.02 -4.79
N GLN A 268 -11.96 38.11 -4.45
CA GLN A 268 -13.40 38.20 -4.65
C GLN A 268 -13.76 38.46 -6.12
N VAL A 269 -14.43 37.48 -6.74
CA VAL A 269 -14.74 37.49 -8.18
C VAL A 269 -16.06 38.21 -8.47
N LEU A 270 -17.11 37.94 -7.69
CA LEU A 270 -18.41 38.61 -7.81
C LEU A 270 -18.68 39.43 -6.54
N GLN A 271 -19.07 40.69 -6.73
CA GLN A 271 -19.24 41.71 -5.69
C GLN A 271 -20.64 42.32 -5.76
N GLY A 272 -21.69 41.50 -5.63
CA GLY A 272 -23.09 41.95 -5.69
C GLY A 272 -23.67 41.95 -7.11
N LEU A 273 -23.45 40.88 -7.89
CA LEU A 273 -24.02 40.76 -9.23
C LEU A 273 -25.55 40.56 -9.15
N SER A 274 -26.30 41.50 -9.73
CA SER A 274 -27.75 41.41 -9.87
C SER A 274 -28.15 41.55 -11.35
N VAL A 275 -28.73 40.51 -11.93
CA VAL A 275 -29.18 40.51 -13.33
C VAL A 275 -30.41 39.63 -13.50
N LYS A 276 -31.36 40.09 -14.31
CA LYS A 276 -32.58 39.36 -14.66
C LYS A 276 -32.63 39.10 -16.15
N VAL A 277 -32.91 37.85 -16.53
CA VAL A 277 -33.04 37.42 -17.93
C VAL A 277 -34.40 36.74 -18.08
N ASN A 278 -35.24 37.30 -18.96
CA ASN A 278 -36.54 36.70 -19.24
C ASN A 278 -36.44 35.70 -20.39
N LYS A 279 -37.45 34.84 -20.51
CA LYS A 279 -37.58 33.86 -21.58
C LYS A 279 -37.36 34.47 -22.97
N GLY A 280 -36.50 33.83 -23.76
CA GLY A 280 -36.21 34.24 -25.13
C GLY A 280 -35.29 35.45 -25.25
N GLN A 281 -34.82 36.04 -24.14
CA GLN A 281 -33.83 37.11 -24.17
C GLN A 281 -32.40 36.55 -24.16
N THR A 282 -31.50 37.25 -24.85
CA THR A 282 -30.06 36.93 -24.84
C THR A 282 -29.34 37.90 -23.92
N LEU A 283 -28.71 37.38 -22.86
CA LEU A 283 -27.81 38.14 -22.01
C LEU A 283 -26.37 38.06 -22.55
N ALA A 284 -25.77 39.20 -22.88
CA ALA A 284 -24.36 39.28 -23.23
C ALA A 284 -23.52 39.68 -22.02
N LEU A 285 -22.61 38.81 -21.59
CA LEU A 285 -21.64 39.10 -20.52
C LEU A 285 -20.32 39.58 -21.15
N VAL A 286 -20.00 40.86 -20.98
CA VAL A 286 -18.80 41.49 -21.55
C VAL A 286 -17.95 42.09 -20.43
N GLY A 287 -16.63 41.98 -20.54
CA GLY A 287 -15.69 42.56 -19.60
C GLY A 287 -14.28 42.02 -19.80
N SER A 288 -13.31 42.59 -19.07
CA SER A 288 -11.90 42.18 -19.09
C SER A 288 -11.69 40.72 -18.67
N SER A 289 -10.53 40.14 -19.00
CA SER A 289 -10.19 38.79 -18.55
C SER A 289 -10.23 38.73 -17.01
N GLY A 290 -10.87 37.69 -16.45
CA GLY A 290 -10.99 37.51 -14.99
C GLY A 290 -12.17 38.20 -14.31
N CYS A 291 -13.02 38.95 -15.02
CA CYS A 291 -14.15 39.67 -14.42
C CYS A 291 -15.39 38.81 -14.03
N GLY A 292 -15.26 37.48 -13.97
CA GLY A 292 -16.36 36.60 -13.51
C GLY A 292 -17.40 36.15 -14.55
N LYS A 293 -17.14 36.34 -15.86
CA LYS A 293 -18.05 35.88 -16.94
C LYS A 293 -18.33 34.37 -16.88
N SER A 294 -17.27 33.55 -16.94
CA SER A 294 -17.39 32.09 -16.86
C SER A 294 -17.92 31.63 -15.49
N THR A 295 -17.57 32.35 -14.42
CA THR A 295 -18.07 32.10 -13.06
C THR A 295 -19.59 32.24 -12.97
N SER A 296 -20.17 33.21 -13.67
CA SER A 296 -21.63 33.39 -13.71
C SER A 296 -22.35 32.18 -14.32
N ILE A 297 -21.76 31.57 -15.34
CA ILE A 297 -22.27 30.34 -15.97
C ILE A 297 -22.12 29.15 -15.02
N GLN A 298 -20.96 29.02 -14.34
CA GLN A 298 -20.72 27.93 -13.38
C GLN A 298 -21.67 27.98 -12.17
N LEU A 299 -22.07 29.17 -11.73
CA LEU A 299 -23.09 29.34 -10.68
C LEU A 299 -24.49 28.99 -11.18
N LEU A 300 -24.80 29.28 -12.45
CA LEU A 300 -26.07 28.88 -13.07
C LEU A 300 -26.19 27.36 -13.22
N GLU A 301 -25.09 26.70 -13.63
CA GLU A 301 -24.97 25.24 -13.68
C GLU A 301 -24.88 24.60 -12.28
N ARG A 302 -24.83 25.42 -11.23
CA ARG A 302 -24.73 25.03 -9.82
C ARG A 302 -23.52 24.12 -9.53
N PHE A 303 -22.38 24.41 -10.16
CA PHE A 303 -21.10 23.80 -9.76
C PHE A 303 -20.56 24.39 -8.44
N TYR A 304 -21.01 25.59 -8.10
CA TYR A 304 -20.72 26.25 -6.84
C TYR A 304 -21.99 26.89 -6.30
N ASP A 305 -22.10 26.99 -4.98
CA ASP A 305 -23.09 27.85 -4.34
C ASP A 305 -22.47 29.23 -4.07
N PRO A 306 -23.25 30.33 -4.21
CA PRO A 306 -22.78 31.66 -3.86
C PRO A 306 -22.56 31.79 -2.34
N MET A 307 -21.64 32.68 -1.93
CA MET A 307 -21.42 32.95 -0.51
C MET A 307 -22.54 33.81 0.10
N ALA A 308 -23.04 34.77 -0.69
CA ALA A 308 -24.22 35.56 -0.37
C ALA A 308 -25.01 35.88 -1.64
N GLY A 309 -26.29 36.14 -1.47
CA GLY A 309 -27.25 36.26 -2.57
C GLY A 309 -27.84 34.91 -2.99
N GLN A 310 -28.69 34.93 -4.01
CA GLN A 310 -29.35 33.73 -4.51
C GLN A 310 -29.58 33.77 -6.02
N VAL A 311 -29.39 32.63 -6.68
CA VAL A 311 -29.77 32.43 -8.09
C VAL A 311 -31.13 31.77 -8.08
N VAL A 312 -32.14 32.51 -8.54
CA VAL A 312 -33.54 32.09 -8.48
C VAL A 312 -34.15 32.05 -9.87
N ARG A 313 -35.20 31.24 -9.99
CA ARG A 313 -36.10 31.27 -11.14
C ARG A 313 -37.10 32.40 -10.86
N SER A 314 -37.34 33.29 -11.81
CA SER A 314 -38.20 34.48 -11.59
C SER A 314 -39.70 34.16 -11.55
N ASP A 315 -40.06 32.89 -11.42
CA ASP A 315 -41.44 32.39 -11.45
C ASP A 315 -42.06 32.30 -10.02
N LEU A 316 -41.33 32.82 -9.01
CA LEU A 316 -41.67 32.90 -7.58
C LEU A 316 -41.30 34.28 -6.99
#